data_AF-A0A370I5N9-F1
#
_entry.id   AF-A0A370I5N9-F1
#
_cell.length_a   1.000
_cell.length_b   1.000
_cell.length_c   1.000
_cell.angle_alpha   90.00
_cell.angle_beta   90.00
_cell.angle_gamma   90.00
#
_symmetry.space_group_name_H-M   'P 1'
#
loop_
_entity.id
_entity.type
_entity.pdbx_description
1 polymer ?
#
loop_
_entity_poly.entity_id
_entity_poly.type
_entity_poly.pdbx_seq_one_letter_code
_entity_poly.pdbx_strand_id
1 'polypeptide(L)'
;MLMHQGLGLDRFNTLPRSRAIHALFECCCAVTWAEKIADARPYPTREALIAAVDGELLALSGPDLDRVFDSLVHERVSARTVQELSRIMHDHIEGLLGPAEGYPEY
;
A
#
# COMPACT_ATOMS: atom_id res chain seq x y z
N MET A 1 -5.28 -7.78 -9.47
CA MET A 1 -5.93 -6.73 -10.28
C MET A 1 -6.40 -5.67 -9.30
N LEU A 2 -5.60 -4.63 -9.06
CA LEU A 2 -5.96 -3.55 -8.13
C LEU A 2 -7.17 -2.81 -8.70
N MET A 3 -8.28 -2.74 -7.97
CA MET A 3 -9.51 -2.09 -8.44
C MET A 3 -9.40 -0.55 -8.42
N HIS A 4 -8.30 -0.02 -7.87
CA HIS A 4 -8.13 1.38 -7.52
C HIS A 4 -6.86 2.00 -8.12
N GLN A 5 -6.56 1.73 -9.39
CA GLN A 5 -5.40 2.34 -10.06
C GLN A 5 -5.66 3.80 -10.41
N GLY A 6 -4.67 4.69 -10.20
CA GLY A 6 -4.77 6.08 -10.65
C GLY A 6 -5.58 7.03 -9.80
N LEU A 7 -5.76 6.75 -8.51
CA LEU A 7 -6.54 7.63 -7.63
C LEU A 7 -5.88 9.01 -7.43
N GLY A 8 -4.55 9.06 -7.35
CA GLY A 8 -3.79 10.23 -6.92
C GLY A 8 -3.77 10.40 -5.38
N LEU A 9 -2.74 11.11 -4.88
CA LEU A 9 -2.53 11.31 -3.44
C LEU A 9 -3.61 12.17 -2.80
N ASP A 10 -4.02 13.26 -3.44
CA ASP A 10 -5.09 14.14 -2.93
C ASP A 10 -6.43 13.41 -2.77
N ARG A 11 -6.77 12.58 -3.76
CA ARG A 11 -7.98 11.75 -3.68
C ARG A 11 -7.84 10.71 -2.58
N PHE A 12 -6.69 10.05 -2.47
CA PHE A 12 -6.43 9.10 -1.40
C PHE A 12 -6.58 9.74 0.00
N ASN A 13 -6.09 10.96 0.19
CA ASN A 13 -6.22 11.71 1.45
C ASN A 13 -7.68 12.07 1.78
N THR A 14 -8.54 12.24 0.77
CA THR A 14 -9.95 12.62 0.94
C THR A 14 -10.92 11.43 0.93
N LEU A 15 -10.45 10.22 0.61
CA LEU A 15 -11.29 9.02 0.60
C LEU A 15 -11.88 8.72 1.98
N PRO A 16 -13.12 8.21 2.05
CA PRO A 16 -13.66 7.65 3.28
C PRO A 16 -12.73 6.57 3.85
N ARG A 17 -12.58 6.52 5.18
CA ARG A 17 -11.72 5.54 5.88
C ARG A 17 -11.87 4.12 5.35
N SER A 18 -13.12 3.63 5.22
CA SER A 18 -13.40 2.28 4.72
C SER A 18 -12.90 2.04 3.29
N ARG A 19 -12.98 3.05 2.41
CA ARG A 19 -12.48 2.97 1.02
C ARG A 19 -10.96 2.94 0.97
N ALA A 20 -10.30 3.77 1.79
CA ALA A 20 -8.85 3.79 1.88
C ALA A 20 -8.29 2.47 2.44
N ILE A 21 -8.92 1.94 3.49
CA ILE A 21 -8.58 0.61 4.03
C ILE A 21 -8.75 -0.46 2.96
N HIS A 22 -9.87 -0.45 2.22
CA HIS A 22 -10.12 -1.46 1.18
C HIS A 22 -9.07 -1.41 0.08
N ALA A 23 -8.70 -0.20 -0.35
CA ALA A 23 -7.70 -0.01 -1.40
C ALA A 23 -6.29 -0.47 -0.96
N LEU A 24 -5.92 -0.25 0.30
CA LEU A 24 -4.66 -0.73 0.89
C LEU A 24 -4.68 -2.24 1.17
N PHE A 25 -5.82 -2.77 1.60
CA PHE A 25 -6.00 -4.19 1.86
C PHE A 25 -5.83 -5.02 0.59
N GLU A 26 -6.27 -4.51 -0.57
CA GLU A 26 -6.03 -5.12 -1.88
C GLU A 26 -4.53 -5.27 -2.22
N CYS A 27 -3.64 -4.50 -1.61
CA CYS A 27 -2.18 -4.60 -1.82
C CYS A 27 -1.56 -5.70 -0.94
N CYS A 28 -1.78 -5.63 0.38
CA CYS A 28 -1.01 -6.39 1.38
C CYS A 28 -1.80 -7.54 2.03
N CYS A 29 -3.13 -7.61 1.83
CA CYS A 29 -4.04 -8.52 2.55
C CYS A 29 -3.93 -8.44 4.09
N ALA A 30 -3.33 -7.37 4.64
CA ALA A 30 -3.14 -7.15 6.06
C ALA A 30 -4.04 -6.00 6.53
N VAL A 31 -5.14 -6.34 7.23
CA VAL A 31 -6.14 -5.36 7.68
C VAL A 31 -5.54 -4.36 8.67
N THR A 32 -4.82 -4.83 9.69
CA THR A 32 -4.22 -3.97 10.72
C THR A 32 -3.25 -2.95 10.13
N TRP A 33 -2.45 -3.37 9.14
CA TRP A 33 -1.54 -2.49 8.42
C TRP A 33 -2.32 -1.44 7.60
N ALA A 34 -3.34 -1.88 6.84
CA ALA A 34 -4.19 -0.99 6.05
C ALA A 34 -4.93 0.06 6.89
N GLU A 35 -5.42 -0.33 8.08
CA GLU A 35 -6.08 0.59 9.02
C GLU A 35 -5.14 1.68 9.51
N LYS A 36 -3.93 1.31 9.95
CA LYS A 36 -2.96 2.29 10.46
C LYS A 36 -2.53 3.31 9.40
N ILE A 37 -2.27 2.86 8.18
CA ILE A 37 -1.94 3.75 7.07
C ILE A 37 -3.15 4.63 6.71
N ALA A 38 -4.36 4.09 6.69
CA ALA A 38 -5.57 4.88 6.43
C ALA A 38 -5.87 5.91 7.53
N ASP A 39 -5.50 5.63 8.78
CA ASP A 39 -5.75 6.49 9.94
C ASP A 39 -4.67 7.58 10.11
N ALA A 40 -3.47 7.38 9.54
CA ALA A 40 -2.39 8.36 9.56
C ALA A 40 -2.52 9.46 8.48
N ARG A 41 -3.55 9.39 7.63
CA ARG A 41 -3.87 10.46 6.67
C ARG A 41 -4.27 11.75 7.41
N PRO A 42 -4.01 12.93 6.82
CA PRO A 42 -3.51 13.16 5.47
C PRO A 42 -1.98 13.10 5.34
N TYR A 43 -1.50 12.55 4.22
CA TYR A 43 -0.09 12.54 3.87
C TYR A 43 0.28 13.77 3.01
N PRO A 44 1.32 14.53 3.36
CA PRO A 44 1.70 15.73 2.62
C PRO A 44 2.34 15.43 1.26
N THR A 45 3.03 14.29 1.12
CA THR A 45 3.70 13.87 -0.13
C THR A 45 3.64 12.36 -0.32
N ARG A 46 3.99 11.89 -1.52
CA ARG A 46 4.05 10.44 -1.83
C ARG A 46 5.12 9.76 -0.98
N GLU A 47 6.24 10.41 -0.78
CA GLU A 47 7.35 9.93 0.04
C GLU A 47 6.92 9.78 1.50
N ALA A 48 6.06 10.67 2.01
CA ALA A 48 5.51 10.54 3.37
C ALA A 48 4.60 9.32 3.51
N LEU A 49 3.80 9.00 2.48
CA LEU A 49 2.99 7.78 2.46
C LEU A 49 3.89 6.53 2.40
N ILE A 50 4.88 6.51 1.52
CA ILE A 50 5.82 5.40 1.37
C ILE A 50 6.61 5.17 2.67
N ALA A 51 7.06 6.23 3.33
CA ALA A 51 7.75 6.13 4.61
C ALA A 51 6.85 5.55 5.71
N ALA A 52 5.56 5.90 5.73
CA ALA A 52 4.60 5.31 6.67
C ALA A 52 4.37 3.82 6.38
N VAL A 53 4.26 3.45 5.10
CA VAL A 53 4.17 2.06 4.65
C VAL A 53 5.36 1.26 5.16
N ASP A 54 6.59 1.74 4.92
CA ASP A 54 7.81 1.06 5.37
C ASP A 54 7.89 0.96 6.90
N GLY A 55 7.53 2.03 7.61
CA GLY A 55 7.49 2.03 9.08
C GLY A 55 6.58 0.94 9.64
N GLU A 56 5.39 0.76 9.05
CA GLU A 56 4.46 -0.28 9.48
C GLU A 56 4.89 -1.69 9.04
N LEU A 57 5.55 -1.84 7.89
CA LEU A 57 6.12 -3.12 7.47
C LEU A 57 7.27 -3.56 8.39
N LEU A 58 8.11 -2.62 8.83
CA LEU A 58 9.17 -2.87 9.81
C LEU A 58 8.62 -3.24 11.20
N ALA A 59 7.41 -2.77 11.53
CA ALA A 59 6.72 -3.09 12.77
C ALA A 59 6.01 -4.46 12.74
N LEU A 60 5.92 -5.12 11.58
CA LEU A 60 5.34 -6.46 11.48
C LEU A 60 6.19 -7.49 12.23
N SER A 61 5.51 -8.37 12.95
CA SER A 61 6.16 -9.53 13.55
C SER A 61 6.49 -10.58 12.48
N GLY A 62 7.52 -11.40 12.69
CA GLY A 62 7.89 -12.47 11.74
C GLY A 62 6.72 -13.36 11.28
N PRO A 63 5.80 -13.81 12.16
CA PRO A 63 4.63 -14.57 11.75
C PRO A 63 3.64 -13.80 10.87
N ASP A 64 3.50 -12.49 11.07
CA ASP A 64 2.63 -11.65 10.23
C ASP A 64 3.27 -11.42 8.87
N LEU A 65 4.60 -11.25 8.82
CA LEU A 65 5.37 -11.18 7.58
C LEU A 65 5.17 -12.43 6.72
N ASP A 66 5.30 -13.63 7.31
CA ASP A 66 5.04 -14.88 6.59
C ASP A 66 3.59 -14.98 6.10
N ARG A 67 2.62 -14.56 6.91
CA ARG A 67 1.19 -14.58 6.55
C ARG A 67 0.87 -13.64 5.38
N VAL A 68 1.54 -12.49 5.32
CA VAL A 68 1.48 -11.59 4.16
C VAL A 68 2.08 -12.26 2.92
N PHE A 69 3.28 -12.86 3.03
CA PHE A 69 3.88 -13.57 1.91
C PHE A 69 3.04 -14.72 1.37
N ASP A 70 2.38 -15.47 2.26
CA ASP A 70 1.46 -16.54 1.86
C ASP A 70 0.22 -16.01 1.11
N SER A 71 -0.16 -14.75 1.35
CA SER A 71 -1.23 -14.08 0.61
C SER A 71 -0.78 -13.56 -0.76
N LEU A 72 0.53 -13.35 -0.95
CA LEU A 72 1.16 -12.89 -2.19
C LEU A 72 1.44 -14.04 -3.19
N VAL A 73 0.57 -15.06 -3.25
CA VAL A 73 0.72 -16.28 -4.06
C VAL A 73 0.91 -16.04 -5.57
N HIS A 74 0.53 -14.87 -6.08
CA HIS A 74 0.68 -14.50 -7.49
C HIS A 74 1.88 -13.59 -7.76
N GLU A 75 2.60 -13.15 -6.73
CA GLU A 75 3.75 -12.27 -6.88
C GLU A 75 5.06 -13.04 -6.94
N ARG A 76 6.01 -12.52 -7.71
CA ARG A 76 7.33 -13.13 -7.83
C ARG A 76 8.25 -12.68 -6.71
N VAL A 77 8.09 -13.30 -5.54
CA VAL A 77 8.89 -13.03 -4.35
C VAL A 77 10.28 -13.66 -4.47
N SER A 78 11.34 -12.85 -4.43
CA SER A 78 12.72 -13.36 -4.48
C SER A 78 13.25 -13.83 -3.11
N ALA A 79 12.78 -13.22 -2.02
CA ALA A 79 13.12 -13.59 -0.65
C ALA A 79 12.00 -13.18 0.33
N ARG A 80 11.79 -13.95 1.41
CA ARG A 80 10.83 -13.62 2.48
C ARG A 80 11.43 -12.62 3.48
N THR A 81 11.81 -11.44 3.01
CA THR A 81 12.40 -10.37 3.83
C THR A 81 11.53 -9.12 3.82
N VAL A 82 11.63 -8.29 4.86
CA VAL A 82 10.92 -7.01 4.92
C VAL A 82 11.29 -6.10 3.74
N GLN A 83 12.55 -6.15 3.28
CA GLN A 83 13.02 -5.37 2.13
C GLN A 83 12.31 -5.75 0.83
N GLU A 84 12.12 -7.04 0.58
CA GLU A 84 11.38 -7.49 -0.61
C GLU A 84 9.90 -7.14 -0.49
N LEU A 85 9.31 -7.26 0.70
CA LEU A 85 7.92 -6.86 0.92
C LEU A 85 7.74 -5.35 0.71
N SER A 86 8.64 -4.51 1.24
CA SER A 86 8.64 -3.06 1.00
C SER A 86 8.66 -2.75 -0.50
N ARG A 87 9.54 -3.41 -1.27
CA ARG A 87 9.62 -3.22 -2.72
C ARG A 87 8.29 -3.54 -3.41
N ILE A 88 7.67 -4.69 -3.09
CA ILE A 88 6.38 -5.09 -3.69
C ILE A 88 5.28 -4.09 -3.30
N MET A 89 5.25 -3.65 -2.04
CA MET A 89 4.28 -2.67 -1.56
C MET A 89 4.47 -1.30 -2.20
N HIS A 90 5.70 -0.86 -2.47
CA HIS A 90 5.96 0.39 -3.19
C HIS A 90 5.37 0.33 -4.59
N ASP A 91 5.58 -0.77 -5.33
CA ASP A 91 5.01 -0.95 -6.67
C ASP A 91 3.47 -0.93 -6.64
N HIS A 92 2.85 -1.55 -5.63
CA HIS A 92 1.40 -1.53 -5.45
C HIS A 92 0.87 -0.13 -5.11
N ILE A 93 1.55 0.62 -4.23
CA ILE A 93 1.17 1.99 -3.85
C ILE A 93 1.35 2.94 -5.03
N GLU A 94 2.43 2.82 -5.81
CA GLU A 94 2.60 3.61 -7.03
C GLU A 94 1.51 3.30 -8.06
N GLY A 95 1.13 2.03 -8.20
CA GLY A 95 -0.02 1.65 -9.04
C GLY A 95 -1.36 2.21 -8.54
N LEU A 96 -1.58 2.21 -7.22
CA LEU A 96 -2.77 2.75 -6.56
C LEU A 96 -2.89 4.27 -6.79
N LEU A 97 -1.80 5.01 -6.57
CA LEU A 97 -1.78 6.46 -6.81
C LEU A 97 -1.82 6.78 -8.31
N GLY A 98 -1.24 5.92 -9.13
CA GLY A 98 -0.99 6.15 -10.56
C GLY A 98 -0.01 7.31 -10.82
N PRO A 99 0.15 7.71 -12.09
CA PRO A 99 1.15 8.70 -12.48
C PRO A 99 0.93 10.03 -11.76
N ALA A 100 2.04 10.70 -11.40
CA ALA A 100 2.01 12.00 -10.70
C ALA A 100 1.25 13.09 -11.46
N GLU A 101 1.19 12.99 -12.79
CA GLU A 101 0.47 13.93 -13.66
C GLU A 101 -1.03 13.63 -13.81
N GLY A 102 -1.54 12.57 -13.18
CA GLY A 102 -2.90 12.06 -13.42
C GLY A 102 -2.99 11.29 -14.74
N TYR A 103 -4.06 10.52 -14.93
CA TYR A 103 -4.36 9.96 -16.25
C TYR A 103 -4.81 11.10 -17.17
N PRO A 104 -4.30 11.18 -18.41
CA PRO A 104 -4.74 12.21 -19.35
C PRO A 104 -6.26 12.16 -19.49
N GLU A 105 -6.92 13.30 -19.30
CA GLU A 105 -8.35 13.46 -19.57
C GLU A 105 -8.54 13.25 -21.09
N TYR A 106 -9.09 12.10 -21.47
CA TYR A 106 -9.50 11.80 -22.86
C TYR A 106 -10.88 12.39 -23.15
#